data_AF-A0A0D2MU08-F1
#
_entry.id   AF-A0A0D2MU08-F1
#
_cell.length_a   1.000
_cell.length_b   1.000
_cell.length_c   1.000
_cell.angle_alpha   90.00
_cell.angle_beta   90.00
_cell.angle_gamma   90.00
#
_symmetry.space_group_name_H-M   'P 1'
#
loop_
_entity.id
_entity.type
_entity.pdbx_description
1 polymer ?
#
loop_
_entity_poly.entity_id
_entity_poly.type
_entity_poly.pdbx_seq_one_letter_code
_entity_poly.pdbx_strand_id
1 'polypeptide(L)'
;MDVTRRVLLSQPPKGKTPAGPNIFDNVPAFPSATDRSVVRPNFDTLYSTAWLDLSKGPVVVSSKDTNGRYYLLPLLDMWTDVFAVPGARTSGTQAGAWAVTPPGWTGQLPKDVQRIDAPTPDSDGG
;
A
#
# COMPACT_ATOMS: atom_id res chain seq x y z
N MET A 1 3.15 14.57 3.49
CA MET A 1 1.91 13.77 3.74
C MET A 1 1.73 13.39 5.23
N ASP A 2 2.20 14.22 6.17
CA ASP A 2 2.30 13.83 7.59
C ASP A 2 0.98 13.63 8.32
N VAL A 3 -0.02 14.47 8.06
CA VAL A 3 -1.31 14.36 8.76
C VAL A 3 -2.04 13.07 8.36
N THR A 4 -2.03 12.73 7.07
CA THR A 4 -2.61 11.48 6.55
C THR A 4 -1.85 10.27 7.06
N ARG A 5 -0.51 10.32 7.09
CA ARG A 5 0.33 9.30 7.73
C ARG A 5 -0.08 9.07 9.17
N ARG A 6 -0.15 10.16 9.94
CA ARG A 6 -0.56 10.10 11.35
C ARG A 6 -1.95 9.51 11.47
N VAL A 7 -2.94 9.92 10.68
CA VAL A 7 -4.31 9.37 10.73
C VAL A 7 -4.33 7.87 10.40
N LEU A 8 -3.69 7.43 9.31
CA LEU A 8 -3.58 6.01 8.95
C LEU A 8 -2.89 5.18 10.04
N LEU A 9 -1.82 5.71 10.63
CA LEU A 9 -1.08 5.08 11.72
C LEU A 9 -1.72 5.27 13.11
N SER A 10 -2.82 6.01 13.23
CA SER A 10 -3.46 6.29 14.52
C SER A 10 -4.94 5.93 14.60
N GLN A 11 -5.61 5.67 13.48
CA GLN A 11 -7.03 5.30 13.46
C GLN A 11 -7.24 3.83 13.10
N PRO A 12 -7.49 2.98 14.10
CA PRO A 12 -8.01 1.65 13.88
C PRO A 12 -9.53 1.68 13.72
N PRO A 13 -10.15 0.70 13.01
CA PRO A 13 -11.56 0.42 13.19
C PRO A 13 -11.82 0.18 14.68
N LYS A 14 -12.92 0.73 15.23
CA LYS A 14 -13.29 0.69 16.66
C LYS A 14 -12.78 -0.58 17.36
N GLY A 15 -11.75 -0.43 18.20
CA GLY A 15 -11.24 -1.48 19.09
C GLY A 15 -9.97 -2.22 18.64
N LYS A 16 -9.32 -1.87 17.53
CA LYS A 16 -8.00 -2.42 17.17
C LYS A 16 -6.86 -1.46 17.55
N THR A 17 -5.62 -1.92 17.61
CA THR A 17 -4.44 -1.04 17.65
C THR A 17 -4.12 -0.64 16.21
N PRO A 18 -3.70 0.61 15.92
CA PRO A 18 -3.22 0.93 14.59
C PRO A 18 -2.11 -0.03 14.17
N ALA A 19 -2.24 -0.58 12.97
CA ALA A 19 -1.16 -1.29 12.34
C ALA A 19 -0.02 -0.27 12.15
N GLY A 20 1.13 -0.50 12.79
CA GLY A 20 2.31 0.33 12.59
C GLY A 20 2.75 0.36 11.12
N PRO A 21 3.79 1.12 10.76
CA PRO A 21 4.28 1.15 9.38
C PRO A 21 4.63 -0.27 8.90
N ASN A 22 4.52 -0.50 7.59
CA ASN A 22 4.77 -1.76 6.92
C ASN A 22 3.80 -2.90 7.29
N ILE A 23 2.61 -2.58 7.81
CA ILE A 23 1.55 -3.54 8.11
C ILE A 23 0.25 -3.08 7.43
N PHE A 24 -0.45 -4.01 6.79
CA PHE A 24 -1.77 -3.74 6.23
C PHE A 24 -2.84 -3.66 7.32
N ASP A 25 -3.57 -2.56 7.35
CA ASP A 25 -4.92 -2.55 7.91
C ASP A 25 -5.89 -3.05 6.83
N ASN A 26 -6.76 -3.98 7.21
CA ASN A 26 -7.69 -4.64 6.28
C ASN A 26 -9.11 -4.34 6.73
N VAL A 27 -9.91 -3.81 5.82
CA VAL A 27 -11.34 -3.55 6.03
C VAL A 27 -12.11 -4.76 5.51
N PRO A 28 -12.60 -5.67 6.39
CA PRO A 28 -13.14 -6.97 5.96
C PRO A 28 -14.58 -6.89 5.44
N ALA A 29 -15.17 -5.70 5.39
CA ALA A 29 -16.56 -5.50 5.00
C ALA A 29 -16.69 -4.27 4.09
N PHE A 30 -17.67 -4.32 3.20
CA PHE A 30 -18.03 -3.15 2.41
C PHE A 30 -18.57 -2.02 3.32
N PRO A 31 -18.29 -0.75 2.99
CA PRO A 31 -18.85 0.39 3.71
C PRO A 31 -20.38 0.31 3.75
N SER A 32 -20.98 0.57 4.89
CA SER A 32 -22.45 0.65 4.98
C SER A 32 -22.97 1.90 4.25
N ALA A 33 -24.25 1.94 3.89
CA ALA A 33 -24.86 3.11 3.22
C ALA A 33 -24.75 4.43 4.03
N THR A 34 -24.47 4.33 5.33
CA THR A 34 -24.27 5.46 6.24
C THR A 34 -22.81 5.87 6.42
N ASP A 35 -21.86 5.15 5.82
CA ASP A 35 -20.43 5.47 5.93
C ASP A 35 -20.12 6.79 5.20
N ARG A 36 -19.47 7.72 5.91
CA ARG A 36 -19.08 9.06 5.44
C ARG A 36 -17.57 9.27 5.51
N SER A 37 -16.80 8.24 5.83
CA SER A 37 -15.34 8.31 5.93
C SER A 37 -14.66 8.67 4.61
N VAL A 38 -15.30 8.35 3.47
CA VAL A 38 -14.86 8.67 2.12
C VAL A 38 -16.07 9.07 1.26
N VAL A 39 -15.91 10.04 0.35
CA VAL A 39 -16.95 10.40 -0.63
C VAL A 39 -17.03 9.30 -1.70
N ARG A 40 -18.20 8.66 -1.85
CA ARG A 40 -18.49 7.57 -2.81
C ARG A 40 -17.60 6.33 -2.60
N PRO A 41 -17.86 5.51 -1.57
CA PRO A 41 -17.16 4.26 -1.38
C PRO A 41 -17.36 3.33 -2.59
N ASN A 42 -16.29 2.65 -2.99
CA ASN A 42 -16.38 1.60 -3.99
C ASN A 42 -16.98 0.34 -3.35
N PHE A 43 -18.09 -0.16 -3.90
CA PHE A 43 -18.77 -1.36 -3.42
C PHE A 43 -18.30 -2.63 -4.13
N ASP A 44 -17.39 -2.51 -5.10
CA ASP A 44 -16.93 -3.63 -5.92
C ASP A 44 -15.63 -4.27 -5.39
N THR A 45 -14.92 -3.60 -4.46
CA THR A 45 -13.65 -4.07 -3.90
C THR A 45 -13.53 -3.84 -2.39
N LEU A 46 -13.01 -4.83 -1.66
CA LEU A 46 -12.54 -4.64 -0.28
C LEU A 46 -11.24 -3.82 -0.27
N TYR A 47 -10.98 -3.14 0.84
CA TYR A 47 -9.83 -2.26 0.99
C TYR A 47 -8.81 -2.81 2.00
N SER A 48 -7.54 -2.74 1.60
CA SER A 48 -6.40 -2.87 2.49
C SER A 48 -5.50 -1.66 2.29
N THR A 49 -5.03 -1.06 3.38
CA THR A 49 -4.15 0.12 3.36
C THR A 49 -2.93 -0.12 4.21
N ALA A 50 -1.78 0.37 3.79
CA ALA A 50 -0.55 0.34 4.57
C ALA A 50 0.23 1.63 4.33
N TRP A 51 0.88 2.13 5.38
CA TRP A 51 1.93 3.12 5.23
C TRP A 51 3.27 2.40 5.10
N LEU A 52 4.01 2.63 4.02
CA LEU A 52 5.35 2.07 3.88
C LEU A 52 6.37 3.01 4.55
N ASP A 53 7.27 2.42 5.33
CA ASP A 53 8.45 3.09 5.91
C ASP A 53 9.71 2.42 5.35
N LEU A 54 10.32 3.12 4.41
CA LEU A 54 11.50 2.83 3.62
C LEU A 54 12.77 3.45 4.23
N SER A 55 12.68 4.13 5.39
CA SER A 55 13.83 4.77 6.04
C SER A 55 14.95 3.78 6.40
N LYS A 56 14.60 2.49 6.54
CA LYS A 56 15.51 1.39 6.84
C LYS A 56 15.86 0.51 5.63
N GLY A 57 15.40 0.88 4.44
CA GLY A 57 15.63 0.13 3.21
C GLY A 57 14.33 -0.37 2.55
N PRO A 58 14.45 -1.27 1.57
CA PRO A 58 13.30 -1.73 0.78
C PRO A 58 12.26 -2.48 1.60
N VAL A 59 10.99 -2.33 1.21
CA VAL A 59 9.86 -3.09 1.76
C VAL A 59 9.22 -3.92 0.66
N VAL A 60 9.01 -5.21 0.92
CA VAL A 60 8.36 -6.10 -0.04
C VAL A 60 6.85 -6.12 0.19
N VAL A 61 6.10 -5.71 -0.83
CA VAL A 61 4.66 -5.88 -0.93
C VAL A 61 4.39 -7.11 -1.78
N SER A 62 3.52 -8.01 -1.33
CA SER A 62 3.19 -9.23 -2.08
C SER A 62 1.70 -9.48 -2.14
N SER A 63 1.28 -10.15 -3.21
CA SER A 63 -0.05 -10.70 -3.37
C SER A 63 0.01 -12.21 -3.51
N LYS A 64 -1.05 -12.89 -3.05
CA LYS A 64 -1.27 -14.30 -3.38
C LYS A 64 -1.92 -14.41 -4.75
N ASP A 65 -1.94 -15.62 -5.31
CA ASP A 65 -2.79 -15.91 -6.45
C ASP A 65 -4.25 -15.60 -6.10
N THR A 66 -4.85 -14.67 -6.83
CA THR A 66 -6.22 -14.22 -6.61
C THR A 66 -7.24 -15.08 -7.37
N ASN A 67 -6.81 -16.13 -8.07
CA ASN A 67 -7.65 -17.01 -8.89
C ASN A 67 -8.49 -16.23 -9.90
N GLY A 68 -7.89 -15.25 -10.56
CA GLY A 68 -8.57 -14.39 -11.55
C GLY A 68 -9.40 -13.25 -10.95
N ARG A 69 -9.50 -13.13 -9.62
CA ARG A 69 -10.19 -12.00 -8.99
C ARG A 69 -9.43 -10.70 -9.22
N TYR A 70 -10.17 -9.66 -9.56
CA TYR A 70 -9.63 -8.34 -9.76
C TYR A 70 -9.05 -7.77 -8.46
N TYR A 71 -7.84 -7.22 -8.55
CA TYR A 71 -7.21 -6.44 -7.49
C TYR A 71 -6.27 -5.42 -8.12
N LEU A 72 -5.95 -4.39 -7.34
CA LEU A 72 -4.90 -3.42 -7.61
C LEU A 72 -4.30 -2.96 -6.29
N LEU A 73 -3.00 -2.67 -6.30
CA LEU A 73 -2.23 -2.14 -5.19
C LEU A 73 -1.60 -0.81 -5.63
N PRO A 74 -2.36 0.30 -5.67
CA PRO A 74 -1.79 1.59 -6.01
C PRO A 74 -0.75 2.00 -4.97
N LEU A 75 0.45 2.33 -5.45
CA LEU A 75 1.53 2.90 -4.65
C LEU A 75 1.56 4.40 -4.93
N LEU A 76 1.36 5.19 -3.86
CA LEU A 76 1.29 6.64 -3.90
C LEU A 76 2.51 7.22 -3.21
N ASP A 77 3.06 8.28 -3.78
CA ASP A 77 4.14 9.04 -3.15
C ASP A 77 3.61 10.07 -2.13
N MET A 78 4.51 10.88 -1.56
CA MET A 78 4.17 11.89 -0.56
C MET A 78 3.29 13.04 -1.09
N TRP A 79 3.10 13.14 -2.41
CA TRP A 79 2.24 14.11 -3.09
C TRP A 79 0.97 13.48 -3.68
N THR A 80 0.68 12.22 -3.34
CA THR A 80 -0.45 11.42 -3.86
C THR A 80 -0.35 11.02 -5.33
N ASP A 81 0.82 11.21 -5.94
CA ASP A 81 1.05 10.76 -7.29
C ASP A 81 1.21 9.23 -7.29
N VAL A 82 0.46 8.58 -8.17
CA VAL A 82 0.51 7.13 -8.34
C VAL A 82 1.71 6.79 -9.23
N PHE A 83 2.76 6.22 -8.65
CA PHE A 83 3.98 5.86 -9.39
C PHE A 83 4.01 4.39 -9.83
N ALA A 84 3.20 3.53 -9.20
CA ALA A 84 3.04 2.14 -9.63
C ALA A 84 1.70 1.56 -9.18
N VAL A 85 1.18 0.59 -9.95
CA VAL A 85 -0.08 -0.09 -9.64
C VAL A 85 0.04 -1.59 -9.96
N PRO A 86 0.77 -2.40 -9.20
CA PRO A 86 0.67 -3.86 -9.31
C PRO A 86 -0.78 -4.32 -9.18
N GLY A 87 -1.19 -5.30 -9.97
CA GLY A 87 -2.58 -5.73 -10.01
C GLY A 87 -2.94 -6.52 -11.25
N ALA A 88 -4.20 -6.91 -11.32
CA ALA A 88 -4.74 -7.76 -12.38
C ALA A 88 -4.43 -7.25 -13.80
N ARG A 89 -4.30 -5.93 -14.00
CA ARG A 89 -4.04 -5.31 -15.32
C ARG A 89 -2.56 -5.18 -15.69
N THR A 90 -1.67 -5.12 -14.71
CA THR A 90 -0.26 -4.75 -14.91
C THR A 90 0.70 -5.90 -14.62
N SER A 91 0.35 -6.75 -13.64
CA SER A 91 1.13 -7.91 -13.23
C SER A 91 0.33 -9.22 -13.25
N GLY A 92 -0.96 -9.17 -13.58
CA GLY A 92 -1.84 -10.33 -13.61
C GLY A 92 -2.33 -10.76 -12.23
N THR A 93 -2.95 -11.93 -12.17
CA THR A 93 -3.64 -12.46 -10.97
C THR A 93 -2.90 -13.56 -10.24
N GLN A 94 -1.74 -13.99 -10.75
CA GLN A 94 -0.88 -14.94 -10.05
C GLN A 94 -0.21 -14.27 -8.83
N ALA A 95 0.38 -15.09 -7.96
CA ALA A 95 1.17 -14.57 -6.85
C ALA A 95 2.30 -13.68 -7.36
N GLY A 96 2.54 -12.56 -6.67
CA GLY A 96 3.56 -11.58 -7.05
C GLY A 96 4.22 -10.94 -5.84
N ALA A 97 5.44 -10.44 -6.04
CA ALA A 97 6.21 -9.74 -5.02
C ALA A 97 6.94 -8.54 -5.63
N TRP A 98 6.81 -7.39 -4.97
CA TRP A 98 7.38 -6.11 -5.38
C TRP A 98 8.15 -5.48 -4.23
N ALA A 99 9.44 -5.23 -4.40
CA ALA A 99 10.23 -4.45 -3.47
C ALA A 99 10.09 -2.97 -3.81
N VAL A 100 9.45 -2.22 -2.93
CA VAL A 100 9.46 -0.75 -2.96
C VAL A 100 10.76 -0.29 -2.34
N THR A 101 11.62 0.35 -3.12
CA THR A 101 12.96 0.77 -2.69
C THR A 101 13.01 2.28 -2.47
N PRO A 102 13.72 2.78 -1.44
CA PRO A 102 13.91 4.22 -1.29
C PRO A 102 14.72 4.81 -2.46
N PRO A 103 14.58 6.12 -2.73
CA PRO A 103 15.36 6.79 -3.78
C PRO A 103 16.87 6.50 -3.64
N GLY A 104 17.51 6.13 -4.75
CA GLY A 104 18.96 5.91 -4.79
C GLY A 104 19.45 4.58 -4.20
N TRP A 105 18.57 3.65 -3.84
CA TRP A 105 18.98 2.32 -3.35
C TRP A 105 19.72 1.50 -4.44
N THR A 106 20.84 0.86 -4.07
CA THR A 106 21.74 0.13 -5.01
C THR A 106 21.96 -1.34 -4.67
N GLY A 107 21.17 -1.92 -3.77
CA GLY A 107 21.32 -3.33 -3.41
C GLY A 107 20.79 -4.31 -4.46
N GLN A 108 20.93 -5.59 -4.16
CA GLN A 108 20.39 -6.68 -4.98
C GLN A 108 19.10 -7.23 -4.37
N LEU A 109 18.14 -7.59 -5.23
CA LEU A 109 16.89 -8.23 -4.84
C LEU A 109 16.93 -9.73 -5.16
N PRO A 110 16.13 -10.56 -4.45
CA PRO A 110 15.88 -11.93 -4.87
C PRO A 110 15.32 -11.99 -6.30
N LYS A 111 15.60 -13.08 -7.02
CA LYS A 111 15.28 -13.25 -8.45
C LYS A 111 13.81 -13.03 -8.80
N ASP A 112 12.90 -13.36 -7.89
CA ASP A 112 11.45 -13.32 -8.12
C ASP A 112 10.76 -12.09 -7.50
N VAL A 113 11.54 -11.07 -7.13
CA VAL A 113 11.04 -9.82 -6.56
C VAL A 113 11.27 -8.68 -7.54
N GLN A 114 10.18 -8.09 -8.02
CA GLN A 114 10.24 -6.96 -8.94
C GLN A 114 10.57 -5.67 -8.18
N ARG A 115 11.54 -4.90 -8.67
CA ARG A 115 11.88 -3.58 -8.11
C ARG A 115 10.85 -2.52 -8.50
N ILE A 116 10.46 -1.68 -7.55
CA ILE A 116 9.72 -0.44 -7.78
C ILE A 116 10.43 0.68 -7.00
N ASP A 117 10.92 1.68 -7.72
CA ASP A 117 11.60 2.83 -7.12
C ASP A 117 10.58 3.86 -6.62
N ALA A 118 10.57 4.14 -5.33
CA ALA A 118 9.79 5.24 -4.78
C ALA A 118 10.42 6.58 -5.24
N PRO A 119 9.63 7.52 -5.78
CA PRO A 119 10.17 8.79 -6.27
C PRO A 119 10.57 9.76 -5.14
N THR A 120 10.06 9.53 -3.93
CA THR A 120 10.18 10.47 -2.80
C THR A 120 10.77 9.78 -1.57
N PRO A 121 11.62 10.46 -0.78
CA PRO A 121 12.04 9.97 0.53
C PRO A 121 10.86 9.91 1.53
N ASP A 122 10.94 8.99 2.48
CA ASP A 122 9.91 8.82 3.52
C ASP A 122 10.01 9.79 4.70
N SER A 123 11.08 10.60 4.72
CA SER A 123 11.29 11.67 5.67
C SER A 123 11.22 13.01 4.95
N ASP A 124 10.31 13.87 5.37
CA ASP A 124 10.53 15.30 5.25
C ASP A 124 11.86 15.59 5.94
N GLY A 125 12.87 16.01 5.16
CA GLY A 125 14.21 16.26 5.67
C GLY A 125 14.16 17.20 6.86
N GLY A 126 14.59 16.70 8.02
CA GLY A 126 14.75 17.43 9.27
C GLY A 126 16.01 16.98 9.97
#